data_AF-A0A176WD83-F1
#
_entry.id   AF-A0A176WD83-F1
#
_cell.length_a   1.000
_cell.length_b   1.000
_cell.length_c   1.000
_cell.angle_alpha   90.00
_cell.angle_beta   90.00
_cell.angle_gamma   90.00
#
_symmetry.space_group_name_H-M   'P 1'
#
loop_
_entity.id
_entity.type
_entity.pdbx_description
1 polymer ?
#
loop_
_entity_poly.entity_id
_entity_poly.type
_entity_poly.pdbx_seq_one_letter_code
_entity_poly.pdbx_strand_id
1 'polypeptide(L)'
;MASVVASSAVVTPVAAIAASSTTKSSQVVSVQAGLKAGVFAGKSEWQSKTQTNGSRVSCMQVWEPYNNLRFETLSYLPALSQDALAKQIDYVIKSGWAPCIEFDTQGAVSREGSRMPGYYDGRYWTMWKLPMFGCTDSASVLREIEECKKLYGHKCYIRCLGFDNTRQVQCAMFIVHQPTDK
;
A
#
# COMPACT_ATOMS: atom_id res chain seq x y z
N MET A 1 32.41 -26.79 44.82
CA MET A 1 32.86 -26.17 46.10
C MET A 1 32.47 -24.70 46.06
N ALA A 2 31.57 -24.26 46.97
CA ALA A 2 31.35 -22.88 47.45
C ALA A 2 31.20 -21.69 46.45
N SER A 3 30.35 -20.68 46.68
CA SER A 3 29.14 -20.55 47.51
C SER A 3 28.37 -19.25 47.17
N VAL A 4 27.16 -19.14 47.72
CA VAL A 4 26.24 -17.97 47.94
C VAL A 4 26.82 -16.53 47.85
N VAL A 5 26.08 -15.47 47.50
CA VAL A 5 24.83 -14.90 48.09
C VAL A 5 24.06 -14.06 47.03
N ALA A 6 22.74 -14.10 46.88
CA ALA A 6 21.63 -13.67 47.76
C ALA A 6 21.49 -12.14 47.95
N SER A 7 20.36 -11.58 47.49
CA SER A 7 19.78 -10.27 47.89
C SER A 7 18.25 -10.32 47.73
N SER A 8 17.53 -9.83 48.74
CA SER A 8 16.07 -9.99 48.90
C SER A 8 15.34 -8.65 49.02
N ALA A 9 14.02 -8.65 48.72
CA ALA A 9 12.87 -7.85 49.22
C ALA A 9 13.14 -6.47 49.90
N VAL A 10 12.35 -5.39 49.72
CA VAL A 10 10.88 -5.17 49.91
C VAL A 10 10.46 -3.88 49.13
N VAL A 11 9.24 -3.30 49.10
CA VAL A 11 7.96 -3.40 49.87
C VAL A 11 6.73 -3.14 48.95
N THR A 12 5.51 -3.19 49.49
CA THR A 12 4.25 -2.70 48.91
C THR A 12 3.82 -1.33 49.48
N PRO A 13 2.81 -0.67 48.86
CA PRO A 13 1.63 -0.30 49.65
C PRO A 13 0.31 -0.76 48.97
N VAL A 14 -0.50 -1.56 49.67
CA VAL A 14 -1.75 -1.17 50.38
C VAL A 14 -2.95 -0.93 49.45
N ALA A 15 -3.92 -1.84 49.52
CA ALA A 15 -5.20 -1.76 48.83
C ALA A 15 -6.19 -0.84 49.57
N ALA A 16 -6.92 -0.01 48.82
CA ALA A 16 -8.04 0.77 49.32
C ALA A 16 -9.37 0.03 49.08
N ILE A 17 -9.88 -0.54 50.17
CA ILE A 17 -11.27 -0.85 50.54
C ILE A 17 -12.36 -0.54 49.50
N ALA A 18 -13.16 -1.55 49.17
CA ALA A 18 -14.36 -1.40 48.34
C ALA A 18 -15.50 -0.65 49.07
N ALA A 19 -16.23 0.19 48.33
CA ALA A 19 -17.54 0.68 48.72
C ALA A 19 -18.56 0.30 47.64
N SER A 20 -19.45 -0.63 47.97
CA SER A 20 -20.58 -1.02 47.13
C SER A 20 -21.78 -0.10 47.39
N SER A 21 -22.30 0.54 46.34
CA SER A 21 -23.57 1.25 46.39
C SER A 21 -24.39 1.02 45.12
N THR A 22 -25.24 0.00 45.17
CA THR A 22 -26.31 -0.20 44.19
C THR A 22 -27.46 0.75 44.52
N THR A 23 -27.78 1.72 43.65
CA THR A 23 -29.17 2.17 43.48
C THR A 23 -29.43 2.96 42.19
N LYS A 24 -30.34 2.40 41.38
CA LYS A 24 -31.33 3.07 40.51
C LYS A 24 -30.84 4.00 39.39
N SER A 25 -31.06 3.49 38.17
CA SER A 25 -31.40 4.22 36.94
C SER A 25 -31.97 5.63 37.18
N SER A 26 -31.24 6.64 36.73
CA SER A 26 -31.74 8.01 36.55
C SER A 26 -32.28 8.14 35.14
N GLN A 27 -33.60 8.37 35.02
CA GLN A 27 -34.25 8.49 33.73
C GLN A 27 -33.81 9.75 32.98
N VAL A 28 -33.55 9.60 31.68
CA VAL A 28 -33.37 10.75 30.78
C VAL A 28 -34.65 11.57 30.74
N VAL A 29 -34.54 12.85 31.09
CA VAL A 29 -35.68 13.75 31.20
C VAL A 29 -36.19 14.08 29.80
N SER A 30 -37.33 13.52 29.40
CA SER A 30 -37.97 13.87 28.12
C SER A 30 -38.55 15.28 28.19
N VAL A 31 -37.90 16.24 27.53
CA VAL A 31 -38.41 17.62 27.43
C VAL A 31 -39.62 17.62 26.49
N GLN A 32 -40.81 17.49 27.08
CA GLN A 32 -42.05 17.30 26.34
C GLN A 32 -42.59 18.65 25.84
N ALA A 33 -42.00 19.15 24.75
CA ALA A 33 -42.48 20.32 24.04
C ALA A 33 -43.88 20.04 23.45
N GLY A 34 -44.92 20.53 24.11
CA GLY A 34 -46.31 20.29 23.75
C GLY A 34 -46.76 21.07 22.50
N LEU A 35 -46.42 20.59 21.31
CA LEU A 35 -47.19 20.94 20.11
C LEU A 35 -48.46 20.08 20.06
N LYS A 36 -49.63 20.72 20.22
CA LYS A 36 -50.92 20.09 19.92
C LYS A 36 -50.98 19.82 18.40
N ALA A 37 -50.80 18.56 18.02
CA ALA A 37 -51.07 18.13 16.65
C ALA A 37 -52.58 18.24 16.36
N GLY A 38 -52.95 19.15 15.46
CA GLY A 38 -54.27 19.11 14.82
C GLY A 38 -54.41 17.80 14.04
N VAL A 39 -55.57 17.15 14.14
CA VAL A 39 -55.82 15.86 13.49
C VAL A 39 -55.91 16.05 11.98
N PHE A 40 -54.81 15.77 11.28
CA PHE A 40 -54.82 15.50 9.85
C PHE A 40 -54.76 13.99 9.64
N ALA A 41 -55.93 13.40 9.45
CA ALA A 41 -56.09 12.00 9.06
C ALA A 41 -55.63 11.82 7.59
N GLY A 42 -54.32 11.71 7.40
CA GLY A 42 -53.69 11.40 6.12
C GLY A 42 -52.57 10.40 6.35
N LYS A 43 -52.76 9.14 5.92
CA LYS A 43 -51.70 8.14 5.92
C LYS A 43 -50.60 8.60 4.97
N SER A 44 -49.50 9.14 5.50
CA SER A 44 -48.35 9.50 4.69
C SER A 44 -47.60 8.22 4.29
N GLU A 45 -47.86 7.79 3.06
CA GLU A 45 -47.06 6.81 2.28
C GLU A 45 -45.56 7.18 2.20
N TRP A 46 -45.20 8.34 2.73
CA TRP A 46 -43.84 8.84 2.86
C TRP A 46 -43.05 8.17 4.00
N GLN A 47 -43.68 7.66 5.06
CA GLN A 47 -42.94 6.98 6.14
C GLN A 47 -42.41 5.59 5.74
N SER A 48 -43.14 4.86 4.88
CA SER A 48 -42.70 3.57 4.31
C SER A 48 -41.57 3.71 3.28
N LYS A 49 -41.23 4.92 2.84
CA LYS A 49 -40.05 5.23 2.02
C LYS A 49 -38.82 5.63 2.83
N THR A 50 -38.86 5.53 4.16
CA THR A 50 -37.64 5.49 4.97
C THR A 50 -36.95 4.15 4.71
N GLN A 51 -36.16 4.08 3.64
CA GLN A 51 -35.13 3.04 3.49
C GLN A 51 -34.30 3.07 4.75
N THR A 52 -34.41 2.03 5.57
CA THR A 52 -33.56 1.86 6.73
C THR A 52 -32.13 1.70 6.20
N ASN A 53 -31.26 2.67 6.48
CA ASN A 53 -29.80 2.53 6.36
C ASN A 53 -29.24 1.51 7.41
N GLY A 54 -30.05 0.52 7.79
CA GLY A 54 -29.85 -0.43 8.88
C GLY A 54 -29.10 -1.70 8.47
N SER A 55 -28.77 -1.86 7.19
CA SER A 55 -27.79 -2.83 6.72
C SER A 55 -26.70 -2.09 5.94
N ARG A 56 -25.51 -2.07 6.56
CA ARG A 56 -24.22 -1.51 6.08
C ARG A 56 -24.14 -1.53 4.55
N VAL A 57 -24.30 -0.37 3.92
CA VAL A 57 -24.28 -0.19 2.45
C VAL A 57 -22.84 -0.37 1.94
N SER A 58 -22.39 -1.62 1.86
CA SER A 58 -21.05 -2.04 1.45
C SER A 58 -20.89 -2.05 -0.09
N CYS A 59 -21.58 -1.17 -0.81
CA CYS A 59 -21.43 -0.99 -2.26
C CYS A 59 -20.58 0.22 -2.64
N MET A 60 -20.30 1.13 -1.69
CA MET A 60 -19.38 2.25 -1.88
C MET A 60 -18.07 1.96 -1.15
N GLN A 61 -17.03 1.60 -1.89
CA GLN A 61 -15.66 1.48 -1.38
C GLN A 61 -14.94 2.81 -1.53
N VAL A 62 -14.18 3.21 -0.50
CA VAL A 62 -13.30 4.38 -0.54
C VAL A 62 -11.90 3.92 -0.89
N TRP A 63 -11.24 4.61 -1.83
CA TRP A 63 -9.86 4.29 -2.20
C TRP A 63 -8.89 4.61 -1.05
N GLU A 64 -7.98 3.68 -0.76
CA GLU A 64 -7.00 3.85 0.32
C GLU A 64 -5.96 4.94 -0.05
N PRO A 65 -5.87 6.04 0.73
CA PRO A 65 -4.97 7.15 0.45
C PRO A 65 -3.55 6.96 1.02
N TYR A 66 -3.32 5.89 1.79
CA TYR A 66 -2.07 5.61 2.49
C TYR A 66 -1.41 4.33 1.97
N ASN A 67 -0.09 4.24 2.01
CA ASN A 67 0.72 3.05 1.64
C ASN A 67 0.52 2.46 0.23
N ASN A 68 -0.24 3.16 -0.62
CA ASN A 68 -0.73 2.71 -1.92
C ASN A 68 0.07 3.33 -3.09
N LEU A 69 1.40 3.38 -2.95
CA LEU A 69 2.32 3.92 -3.96
C LEU A 69 2.26 3.11 -5.27
N ARG A 70 2.44 3.81 -6.39
CA ARG A 70 2.34 3.25 -7.75
C ARG A 70 3.61 3.54 -8.53
N PHE A 71 3.90 2.67 -9.48
CA PHE A 71 5.16 2.58 -10.22
C PHE A 71 4.90 2.55 -11.73
N GLU A 72 4.04 3.47 -12.19
CA GLU A 72 3.57 3.57 -13.58
C GLU A 72 2.90 2.28 -14.09
N THR A 73 3.18 1.89 -15.34
CA THR A 73 2.52 0.81 -16.07
C THR A 73 2.52 -0.53 -15.31
N LEU A 74 1.39 -1.25 -15.39
CA LEU A 74 1.08 -2.49 -14.67
C LEU A 74 0.98 -2.38 -13.13
N SER A 75 1.43 -1.28 -12.49
CA SER A 75 1.47 -1.19 -11.03
C SER A 75 0.10 -1.11 -10.33
N TYR A 76 -1.00 -0.96 -11.07
CA TYR A 76 -2.38 -1.05 -10.57
C TYR A 76 -2.93 -2.49 -10.54
N LEU A 77 -2.28 -3.43 -11.22
CA LEU A 77 -2.66 -4.83 -11.25
C LEU A 77 -2.20 -5.55 -9.97
N PRO A 78 -2.71 -6.76 -9.67
CA PRO A 78 -2.10 -7.66 -8.71
C PRO A 78 -0.62 -7.90 -9.05
N ALA A 79 0.20 -8.21 -8.03
CA ALA A 79 1.61 -8.52 -8.21
C ALA A 79 1.80 -9.64 -9.27
N LEU A 80 2.65 -9.38 -10.26
CA LEU A 80 2.87 -10.30 -11.37
C LEU A 80 3.55 -11.59 -10.87
N SER A 81 3.02 -12.75 -11.25
CA SER A 81 3.72 -14.02 -11.09
C SER A 81 4.95 -14.07 -11.99
N GLN A 82 5.90 -14.96 -11.67
CA GLN A 82 7.10 -15.16 -12.50
C GLN A 82 6.75 -15.49 -13.97
N ASP A 83 5.71 -16.31 -14.21
CA ASP A 83 5.24 -16.62 -15.56
C ASP A 83 4.63 -15.41 -16.29
N ALA A 84 3.96 -14.51 -15.56
CA ALA A 84 3.43 -13.28 -16.13
C ALA A 84 4.56 -12.29 -16.43
N LEU A 85 5.56 -12.21 -15.55
CA LEU A 85 6.77 -11.40 -15.72
C LEU A 85 7.61 -11.89 -16.92
N ALA A 86 7.79 -13.21 -17.06
CA ALA A 86 8.41 -13.84 -18.23
C ALA A 86 7.73 -13.40 -19.53
N LYS A 87 6.39 -13.42 -19.58
CA LYS A 87 5.60 -12.99 -20.75
C LYS A 87 5.76 -11.49 -21.08
N GLN A 88 5.94 -10.63 -20.09
CA GLN A 88 6.22 -9.20 -20.32
C GLN A 88 7.63 -9.00 -20.89
N ILE A 89 8.62 -9.74 -20.38
CA ILE A 89 10.00 -9.70 -20.89
C ILE A 89 10.06 -10.27 -22.32
N ASP A 90 9.37 -11.38 -22.58
CA ASP A 90 9.17 -11.95 -23.92
C ASP A 90 8.60 -10.93 -24.90
N TYR A 91 7.63 -10.11 -24.46
CA TYR A 91 7.06 -9.04 -25.28
C TYR A 91 8.10 -7.95 -25.60
N VAL A 92 8.93 -7.54 -24.64
CA VAL A 92 10.04 -6.60 -24.88
C VAL A 92 11.03 -7.17 -25.92
N ILE A 93 11.45 -8.42 -25.75
CA ILE A 93 12.38 -9.11 -26.66
C ILE A 93 11.77 -9.27 -28.06
N LYS A 94 10.51 -9.73 -28.16
CA LYS A 94 9.80 -9.90 -29.45
C LYS A 94 9.52 -8.58 -30.17
N SER A 95 9.49 -7.46 -29.44
CA SER A 95 9.39 -6.11 -30.01
C SER A 95 10.73 -5.57 -30.53
N GLY A 96 11.82 -6.34 -30.40
CA GLY A 96 13.17 -5.92 -30.82
C GLY A 96 13.84 -4.93 -29.85
N TRP A 97 13.31 -4.77 -28.65
CA TRP A 97 13.81 -3.83 -27.65
C TRP A 97 14.83 -4.49 -26.72
N ALA A 98 15.87 -3.75 -26.34
CA ALA A 98 16.87 -4.23 -25.39
C ALA A 98 16.30 -4.15 -23.95
N PRO A 99 16.14 -5.29 -23.23
CA PRO A 99 15.70 -5.25 -21.85
C PRO A 99 16.82 -4.73 -20.92
N CYS A 100 16.44 -3.98 -19.89
CA CYS A 100 17.37 -3.44 -18.89
C CYS A 100 16.72 -3.44 -17.51
N ILE A 101 17.53 -3.56 -16.47
CA ILE A 101 17.07 -3.64 -15.08
C ILE A 101 17.60 -2.40 -14.34
N GLU A 102 16.75 -1.79 -13.53
CA GLU A 102 17.10 -0.68 -12.65
C GLU A 102 16.58 -0.91 -11.24
N PHE A 103 17.28 -0.38 -10.24
CA PHE A 103 16.91 -0.47 -8.84
C PHE A 103 17.15 0.83 -8.09
N ASP A 104 16.32 1.08 -7.07
CA ASP A 104 16.43 2.28 -6.22
C ASP A 104 15.86 2.02 -4.81
N THR A 105 16.32 2.77 -3.81
CA THR A 105 15.86 2.68 -2.42
C THR A 105 14.61 3.50 -2.13
N GLN A 106 14.38 4.60 -2.84
CA GLN A 106 13.25 5.50 -2.59
C GLN A 106 12.00 5.07 -3.36
N GLY A 107 12.17 4.70 -4.62
CA GLY A 107 11.09 4.26 -5.51
C GLY A 107 10.11 5.37 -5.92
N ALA A 108 10.37 6.62 -5.54
CA ALA A 108 9.46 7.75 -5.68
C ALA A 108 10.17 9.01 -6.21
N VAL A 109 9.39 9.90 -6.82
CA VAL A 109 9.87 11.15 -7.43
C VAL A 109 9.81 12.29 -6.40
N SER A 110 10.90 13.03 -6.24
CA SER A 110 10.97 14.22 -5.36
C SER A 110 11.25 15.51 -6.14
N ARG A 111 11.33 16.65 -5.44
CA ARG A 111 11.58 17.99 -6.03
C ARG A 111 12.42 18.85 -5.08
N GLU A 112 13.66 18.40 -4.90
CA GLU A 112 14.68 19.00 -4.04
C GLU A 112 15.61 19.92 -4.83
N GLY A 113 16.07 19.48 -6.01
CA GLY A 113 17.04 20.23 -6.83
C GLY A 113 16.47 21.44 -7.54
N SER A 114 15.22 21.36 -8.02
CA SER A 114 14.52 22.50 -8.63
C SER A 114 13.00 22.32 -8.65
N ARG A 115 12.29 23.45 -8.78
CA ARG A 115 10.82 23.51 -8.90
C ARG A 115 10.34 24.02 -10.26
N MET A 116 11.24 24.24 -11.23
CA MET A 116 10.87 24.63 -12.59
C MET A 116 9.96 23.58 -13.27
N PRO A 117 9.08 23.97 -14.22
CA PRO A 117 8.24 23.02 -14.95
C PRO A 117 9.07 21.92 -15.63
N GLY A 118 8.61 20.66 -15.55
CA GLY A 118 9.32 19.51 -16.14
C GLY A 118 10.54 19.00 -15.35
N TYR A 119 10.98 19.70 -14.29
CA TYR A 119 12.06 19.22 -13.41
C TYR A 119 11.51 18.47 -12.19
N TYR A 120 12.07 17.27 -12.01
CA TYR A 120 11.81 16.34 -10.91
C TYR A 120 13.07 15.48 -10.64
N ASP A 121 13.29 15.16 -9.38
CA ASP A 121 14.35 14.28 -8.87
C ASP A 121 13.83 12.83 -8.72
N GLY A 122 14.70 11.82 -8.62
CA GLY A 122 14.29 10.42 -8.45
C GLY A 122 13.65 9.74 -9.68
N ARG A 123 13.64 10.40 -10.85
CA ARG A 123 13.18 9.80 -12.13
C ARG A 123 14.10 8.67 -12.61
N TYR A 124 15.41 8.90 -12.52
CA TYR A 124 16.45 7.92 -12.85
C TYR A 124 16.74 7.06 -11.63
N TRP A 125 16.87 5.75 -11.85
CA TRP A 125 17.26 4.76 -10.85
C TRP A 125 18.66 4.23 -11.17
N THR A 126 19.24 3.42 -10.29
CA THR A 126 20.58 2.85 -10.53
C THR A 126 20.47 1.69 -11.51
N MET A 127 21.23 1.75 -12.61
CA MET A 127 21.28 0.67 -13.60
C MET A 127 21.95 -0.58 -13.02
N TRP A 128 21.30 -1.74 -13.18
CA TRP A 128 21.89 -3.03 -12.88
C TRP A 128 22.66 -3.55 -14.10
N LYS A 129 23.99 -3.69 -13.94
CA LYS A 129 24.93 -4.07 -15.01
C LYS A 129 24.78 -3.14 -16.25
N LEU A 130 24.26 -3.66 -17.36
CA LEU A 130 24.04 -2.94 -18.63
C LEU A 130 22.76 -3.47 -19.30
N PRO A 131 22.16 -2.75 -20.28
CA PRO A 131 21.10 -3.32 -21.10
C PRO A 131 21.56 -4.62 -21.78
N MET A 132 20.68 -5.62 -21.80
CA MET A 132 21.00 -6.97 -22.25
C MET A 132 20.88 -7.07 -23.78
N PHE A 133 21.80 -6.40 -24.48
CA PHE A 133 21.85 -6.37 -25.94
C PHE A 133 21.96 -7.79 -26.52
N GLY A 134 21.16 -8.08 -27.56
CA GLY A 134 21.13 -9.41 -28.19
C GLY A 134 20.49 -10.52 -27.36
N CYS A 135 19.86 -10.21 -26.22
CA CYS A 135 19.13 -11.19 -25.42
C CYS A 135 17.90 -11.73 -26.18
N THR A 136 17.82 -13.04 -26.34
CA THR A 136 16.72 -13.76 -27.03
C THR A 136 15.84 -14.58 -26.08
N ASP A 137 16.18 -14.64 -24.80
CA ASP A 137 15.60 -15.53 -23.79
C ASP A 137 15.21 -14.75 -22.52
N SER A 138 13.93 -14.78 -22.16
CA SER A 138 13.42 -14.12 -20.96
C SER A 138 13.90 -14.75 -19.66
N ALA A 139 14.23 -16.06 -19.63
CA ALA A 139 14.76 -16.71 -18.43
C ALA A 139 16.13 -16.14 -18.02
N SER A 140 16.91 -15.62 -18.97
CA SER A 140 18.18 -14.95 -18.70
C SER A 140 17.99 -13.58 -18.08
N VAL A 141 16.97 -12.82 -18.46
CA VAL A 141 16.61 -11.55 -17.79
C VAL A 141 16.04 -11.82 -16.39
N LEU A 142 15.23 -12.86 -16.22
CA LEU A 142 14.71 -13.27 -14.91
C LEU A 142 15.83 -13.65 -13.93
N ARG A 143 16.87 -14.36 -14.42
CA ARG A 143 18.05 -14.71 -13.61
C ARG A 143 18.75 -13.45 -13.06
N GLU A 144 18.92 -12.44 -13.91
CA GLU A 144 19.49 -11.14 -13.54
C GLU A 144 18.61 -10.37 -12.54
N ILE A 145 17.29 -10.44 -12.69
CA ILE A 145 16.34 -9.89 -11.71
C ILE A 145 16.47 -10.60 -10.35
N GLU A 146 16.58 -11.94 -10.31
CA GLU A 146 16.77 -12.69 -9.06
C GLU A 146 18.15 -12.44 -8.42
N GLU A 147 19.22 -12.26 -9.20
CA GLU A 147 20.52 -11.80 -8.69
C GLU A 147 20.41 -10.42 -8.01
N CYS A 148 19.75 -9.46 -8.68
CA CYS A 148 19.52 -8.12 -8.14
C CYS A 148 18.67 -8.17 -6.86
N LYS A 149 17.57 -8.95 -6.86
CA LYS A 149 16.72 -9.18 -5.68
C LYS A 149 17.48 -9.79 -4.52
N LYS A 150 18.36 -10.76 -4.76
CA LYS A 150 19.16 -11.42 -3.73
C LYS A 150 20.11 -10.45 -3.01
N LEU A 151 20.68 -9.47 -3.72
CA LEU A 151 21.59 -8.48 -3.14
C LEU A 151 20.85 -7.30 -2.50
N TYR A 152 19.85 -6.75 -3.20
CA TYR A 152 19.28 -5.43 -2.88
C TYR A 152 17.78 -5.44 -2.60
N GLY A 153 17.06 -6.51 -2.92
CA GLY A 153 15.60 -6.59 -2.81
C GLY A 153 15.03 -6.46 -1.39
N HIS A 154 15.86 -6.53 -0.35
CA HIS A 154 15.43 -6.26 1.02
C HIS A 154 15.09 -4.76 1.24
N LYS A 155 15.74 -3.84 0.52
CA LYS A 155 15.57 -2.38 0.65
C LYS A 155 15.26 -1.64 -0.66
N CYS A 156 15.49 -2.28 -1.80
CA CYS A 156 15.35 -1.62 -3.10
C CYS A 156 14.11 -2.11 -3.86
N TYR A 157 13.43 -1.16 -4.48
CA TYR A 157 12.53 -1.39 -5.60
C TYR A 157 13.36 -1.80 -6.82
N ILE A 158 12.83 -2.70 -7.65
CA ILE A 158 13.49 -3.12 -8.90
C ILE A 158 12.46 -3.06 -10.02
N ARG A 159 12.84 -2.46 -11.15
CA ARG A 159 12.02 -2.36 -12.37
C ARG A 159 12.75 -2.91 -13.59
N CYS A 160 11.97 -3.39 -14.56
CA CYS A 160 12.46 -3.80 -15.86
C CYS A 160 11.98 -2.79 -16.92
N LEU A 161 12.83 -2.57 -17.91
CA LEU A 161 12.76 -1.52 -18.92
C LEU A 161 12.96 -2.15 -20.30
N GLY A 162 12.44 -1.51 -21.34
CA GLY A 162 12.73 -1.89 -22.73
C GLY A 162 13.11 -0.67 -23.55
N PHE A 163 14.30 -0.69 -24.16
CA PHE A 163 14.82 0.40 -24.99
C PHE A 163 14.75 0.07 -26.49
N ASP A 164 14.20 1.00 -27.27
CA ASP A 164 14.16 0.95 -28.73
C ASP A 164 15.30 1.80 -29.29
N ASN A 165 16.28 1.16 -29.93
CA ASN A 165 17.45 1.82 -30.51
C ASN A 165 17.12 2.64 -31.79
N THR A 166 16.05 2.27 -32.49
CA THR A 166 15.64 2.89 -33.76
C THR A 166 14.86 4.18 -33.48
N ARG A 167 13.94 4.13 -32.50
CA ARG A 167 13.17 5.30 -32.05
C ARG A 167 13.89 6.13 -30.98
N GLN A 168 15.01 5.63 -30.44
CA GLN A 168 15.82 6.26 -29.39
C GLN A 168 15.01 6.59 -28.12
N VAL A 169 14.08 5.70 -27.74
CA VAL A 169 13.21 5.90 -26.57
C VAL A 169 13.07 4.63 -25.73
N GLN A 170 12.77 4.84 -24.46
CA GLN A 170 12.27 3.79 -23.58
C GLN A 170 10.80 3.48 -23.94
N CYS A 171 10.53 2.25 -24.37
CA CYS A 171 9.21 1.80 -24.82
C CYS A 171 8.45 0.97 -23.78
N ALA A 172 9.15 0.39 -22.80
CA ALA A 172 8.55 -0.37 -21.72
C ALA A 172 9.14 0.02 -20.35
N MET A 173 8.30 -0.03 -19.32
CA MET A 173 8.68 0.09 -17.91
C MET A 173 7.64 -0.63 -17.07
N PHE A 174 8.06 -1.52 -16.17
CA PHE A 174 7.18 -2.13 -15.17
C PHE A 174 7.99 -2.56 -13.93
N ILE A 175 7.36 -2.45 -12.77
CA ILE A 175 7.95 -2.91 -11.50
C ILE A 175 8.03 -4.44 -11.48
N VAL A 176 9.14 -4.99 -10.97
CA VAL A 176 9.36 -6.45 -10.86
C VAL A 176 9.54 -6.91 -9.41
N HIS A 177 9.97 -6.02 -8.53
CA HIS A 177 10.12 -6.28 -7.09
C HIS A 177 9.88 -5.03 -6.26
N GLN A 178 9.30 -5.20 -5.07
CA GLN A 178 9.14 -4.16 -4.05
C GLN A 178 9.74 -4.67 -2.74
N PRO A 179 10.44 -3.83 -1.95
CA PRO A 179 11.03 -4.24 -0.67
C PRO A 179 9.94 -4.60 0.35
N THR A 180 10.26 -5.58 1.19
CA THR A 180 9.36 -6.06 2.26
C THR A 180 9.43 -5.19 3.51
N ASP A 181 10.62 -4.65 3.81
CA ASP A 181 10.83 -3.71 4.90
C ASP A 181 10.46 -2.29 4.43
N LYS A 182 9.49 -1.66 5.09
CA LYS A 182 9.05 -0.28 4.89
C LYS A 182 9.13 0.49 6.21
#